data_AF-A0A1P8J7Y1-F1
#
_entry.id   AF-A0A1P8J7Y1-F1
#
_cell.length_a   1.000
_cell.length_b   1.000
_cell.length_c   1.000
_cell.angle_alpha   90.00
_cell.angle_beta   90.00
_cell.angle_gamma   90.00
#
_symmetry.space_group_name_H-M   'P 1'
#
loop_
_entity.id
_entity.type
_entity.pdbx_description
1 polymer ?
#
loop_
_entity_poly.entity_id
_entity_poly.type
_entity_poly.pdbx_seq_one_letter_code
_entity_poly.pdbx_strand_id
1 'polypeptide(L)'
;MKKIIIIGHSTSGYQSVEELFQVAGMSPALPSKRDGMTPQEIDSVLKKVIFSPSHSSKELLPAKRYQSKRQAKKIAQKFDVVQSSIVPAETLINPIWDHLALDLMLGNLDQSFWGWSNPNALDTLEYWQRIDPEIYFVFVYDNPHSVLLQYTEEEILLLDDKKITEKLDTWAKYNKKMLNAFEKFQDRSVLISSKQLIEFSENSIRTVYDQIQAPIDLESRELTLDLVRNNISSNNKYINTFLVECIINNYSDMILIYENLQESADLPYLSKMDIKNGMVLQSWKEIIKDKIFFQSQIKEKNKLLSQYKEEYSIREKFESANKVILAQLHLTQDLLEKELLIKQEMEKNSSIYRQRLDVYESDKIDLTSKLRSLENDKKELQSKLNNLENDNKNLQSILEHVENSYNNVSNNVENIRAQLTLTETENQNLILQLHLTQDELEKQYSVISSLQKPIYLGAADRIKSEMPYRLGKKMIEASKSLKGWLTMPCLLKKEANKVKEEQEKSEGLKYINIEEYADFSDAEKVKKHLSYKLGVKLLKNIRKPYLWIFIPFSLLSTIYLFRKN
;
A
#
# COMPACT_ATOMS: atom_id res chain seq x y z
N MET A 1 -61.22 -83.37 18.30
CA MET A 1 -60.19 -82.40 18.76
C MET A 1 -60.94 -81.28 19.47
N LYS A 2 -60.49 -80.79 20.63
CA LYS A 2 -61.29 -79.81 21.38
C LYS A 2 -61.19 -78.43 20.72
N LYS A 3 -62.34 -77.82 20.44
CA LYS A 3 -62.48 -76.54 19.73
C LYS A 3 -63.38 -75.62 20.54
N ILE A 4 -62.92 -74.40 20.81
CA ILE A 4 -63.71 -73.40 21.54
C ILE A 4 -63.94 -72.16 20.68
N ILE A 5 -65.17 -71.65 20.72
CA ILE A 5 -65.50 -70.29 20.27
C ILE A 5 -65.84 -69.44 21.51
N ILE A 6 -65.06 -68.39 21.74
CA ILE A 6 -65.27 -67.44 22.86
C ILE A 6 -66.12 -66.27 22.35
N ILE A 7 -67.25 -66.03 23.02
CA ILE A 7 -68.30 -65.10 22.57
C ILE A 7 -68.64 -64.18 23.72
N GLY A 8 -68.45 -62.87 23.54
CA GLY A 8 -68.82 -61.87 24.54
C GLY A 8 -69.07 -60.51 23.90
N HIS A 9 -69.72 -59.60 24.63
CA HIS A 9 -69.95 -58.24 24.13
C HIS A 9 -68.61 -57.51 23.87
N SER A 10 -68.57 -56.49 23.02
CA SER A 10 -67.33 -55.71 22.76
C SER A 10 -66.65 -55.16 24.02
N THR A 11 -67.44 -54.95 25.08
CA THR A 11 -66.99 -54.43 26.38
C THR A 11 -66.68 -55.51 27.42
N SER A 12 -66.90 -56.79 27.12
CA SER A 12 -66.85 -57.88 28.12
C SER A 12 -65.44 -58.36 28.50
N GLY A 13 -64.40 -57.89 27.80
CA GLY A 13 -63.03 -58.39 28.00
C GLY A 13 -62.77 -59.80 27.46
N TYR A 14 -63.58 -60.25 26.49
CA TYR A 14 -63.45 -61.58 25.90
C TYR A 14 -62.07 -61.86 25.27
N GLN A 15 -61.37 -60.85 24.74
CA GLN A 15 -60.00 -61.01 24.24
C GLN A 15 -59.03 -61.35 25.37
N SER A 16 -59.18 -60.73 26.55
CA SER A 16 -58.36 -61.06 27.73
C SER A 16 -58.64 -62.47 28.24
N VAL A 17 -59.87 -62.99 28.06
CA VAL A 17 -60.18 -64.40 28.33
C VAL A 17 -59.53 -65.32 27.29
N GLU A 18 -59.49 -64.92 26.01
CA GLU A 18 -58.74 -65.66 24.97
C GLU A 18 -57.24 -65.72 25.29
N GLU A 19 -56.62 -64.59 25.65
CA GLU A 19 -55.22 -64.51 26.06
C GLU A 19 -54.94 -65.43 27.28
N LEU A 20 -55.81 -65.40 28.30
CA LEU A 20 -55.68 -66.27 29.48
C LEU A 20 -55.82 -67.75 29.14
N PHE A 21 -56.68 -68.12 28.19
CA PHE A 21 -56.74 -69.50 27.68
C PHE A 21 -55.54 -69.88 26.83
N GLN A 22 -54.98 -68.96 26.03
CA GLN A 22 -53.74 -69.18 25.29
C GLN A 22 -52.55 -69.40 26.23
N VAL A 23 -52.50 -68.67 27.35
CA VAL A 23 -51.54 -68.90 28.44
C VAL A 23 -51.78 -70.26 29.11
N ALA A 24 -53.02 -70.73 29.27
CA ALA A 24 -53.35 -72.03 29.88
C ALA A 24 -53.24 -73.27 28.96
N GLY A 25 -52.84 -73.10 27.69
CA GLY A 25 -52.57 -74.21 26.75
C GLY A 25 -53.43 -74.25 25.48
N MET A 26 -54.37 -73.31 25.30
CA MET A 26 -55.15 -73.20 24.05
C MET A 26 -54.28 -72.66 22.91
N SER A 27 -54.31 -73.31 21.74
CA SER A 27 -53.68 -72.74 20.54
C SER A 27 -54.60 -71.69 19.88
N PRO A 28 -54.06 -70.58 19.35
CA PRO A 28 -54.84 -69.67 18.53
C PRO A 28 -55.20 -70.33 17.19
N ALA A 29 -56.40 -70.04 16.69
CA ALA A 29 -56.85 -70.52 15.39
C ALA A 29 -55.97 -69.98 14.24
N LEU A 30 -55.38 -70.90 13.47
CA LEU A 30 -54.70 -70.63 12.21
C LEU A 30 -55.73 -70.28 11.12
N PRO A 31 -55.34 -69.47 10.11
CA PRO A 31 -56.21 -69.16 8.98
C PRO A 31 -56.51 -70.41 8.13
N SER A 32 -57.56 -70.31 7.31
CA SER A 32 -58.01 -71.39 6.43
C SER A 32 -56.95 -71.79 5.41
N LYS A 33 -56.87 -73.09 5.08
CA LYS A 33 -55.71 -73.67 4.38
C LYS A 33 -55.59 -73.27 2.90
N ARG A 34 -56.70 -72.93 2.24
CA ARG A 34 -56.76 -72.54 0.82
C ARG A 34 -56.98 -71.05 0.65
N ASP A 35 -57.98 -70.52 1.36
CA ASP A 35 -58.42 -69.14 1.18
C ASP A 35 -57.70 -68.14 2.12
N GLY A 36 -56.94 -68.64 3.10
CA GLY A 36 -56.14 -67.82 4.02
C GLY A 36 -56.98 -66.99 4.99
N MET A 37 -58.29 -67.25 5.10
CA MET A 37 -59.20 -66.42 5.90
C MET A 37 -59.12 -66.76 7.38
N THR A 38 -59.15 -65.75 8.22
CA THR A 38 -59.30 -65.89 9.68
C THR A 38 -60.75 -66.26 10.05
N PRO A 39 -60.98 -66.87 11.23
CA PRO A 39 -62.34 -67.16 11.70
C PRO A 39 -63.25 -65.93 11.77
N GLN A 40 -62.69 -64.77 12.13
CA GLN A 40 -63.42 -63.50 12.23
C GLN A 40 -63.87 -62.98 10.86
N GLU A 41 -63.05 -63.15 9.82
CA GLU A 41 -63.43 -62.83 8.44
C GLU A 41 -64.54 -63.76 7.94
N ILE A 42 -64.43 -65.06 8.21
CA ILE A 42 -65.43 -66.08 7.86
C ILE A 42 -66.78 -65.74 8.52
N ASP A 43 -66.80 -65.48 9.83
CA ASP A 43 -68.01 -65.01 10.55
C ASP A 43 -68.58 -63.71 9.95
N SER A 44 -67.73 -62.79 9.48
CA SER A 44 -68.19 -61.54 8.83
C SER A 44 -68.89 -61.80 7.49
N VAL A 45 -68.44 -62.82 6.74
CA VAL A 45 -69.07 -63.27 5.48
C VAL A 45 -70.38 -63.97 5.78
N LEU A 46 -70.38 -64.92 6.72
CA LEU A 46 -71.57 -65.65 7.15
C LEU A 46 -72.66 -64.70 7.67
N LYS A 47 -72.30 -63.73 8.52
CA LYS A 47 -73.22 -62.70 9.02
C LYS A 47 -73.84 -61.89 7.88
N LYS A 48 -73.06 -61.47 6.87
CA LYS A 48 -73.61 -60.80 5.68
C LYS A 48 -74.59 -61.70 4.92
N VAL A 49 -74.33 -63.00 4.82
CA VAL A 49 -75.23 -63.96 4.15
C VAL A 49 -76.53 -64.15 4.94
N ILE A 50 -76.47 -64.31 6.26
CA ILE A 50 -77.64 -64.50 7.14
C ILE A 50 -78.58 -63.29 7.11
N PHE A 51 -78.03 -62.07 7.16
CA PHE A 51 -78.82 -60.84 7.19
C PHE A 51 -79.12 -60.24 5.80
N SER A 52 -78.69 -60.89 4.70
CA SER A 52 -79.05 -60.46 3.34
C SER A 52 -80.41 -61.03 2.91
N PRO A 53 -81.42 -60.20 2.61
CA PRO A 53 -82.67 -60.69 2.04
C PRO A 53 -82.44 -61.21 0.62
N SER A 54 -82.56 -62.53 0.47
CA SER A 54 -82.71 -63.29 -0.78
C SER A 54 -81.73 -63.01 -1.94
N HIS A 55 -80.65 -63.79 -1.98
CA HIS A 55 -80.03 -64.17 -3.27
C HIS A 55 -80.52 -65.54 -3.73
N SER A 56 -81.55 -65.52 -4.58
CA SER A 56 -81.85 -66.64 -5.47
C SER A 56 -80.66 -66.86 -6.42
N SER A 57 -80.25 -68.11 -6.55
CA SER A 57 -79.16 -68.55 -7.43
C SER A 57 -79.38 -68.12 -8.88
N LYS A 58 -78.48 -67.27 -9.41
CA LYS A 58 -78.23 -67.09 -10.86
C LYS A 58 -76.94 -66.31 -11.10
N GLU A 59 -75.84 -67.06 -11.27
CA GLU A 59 -74.70 -66.54 -12.03
C GLU A 59 -75.03 -66.58 -13.52
N LEU A 60 -74.64 -65.52 -14.25
CA LEU A 60 -73.97 -65.53 -15.56
C LEU A 60 -74.15 -64.17 -16.26
N LEU A 61 -73.20 -63.25 -15.99
CA LEU A 61 -72.56 -62.23 -16.85
C LEU A 61 -73.38 -61.35 -17.86
N PRO A 62 -72.87 -60.16 -18.24
CA PRO A 62 -73.74 -59.02 -18.53
C PRO A 62 -74.11 -58.80 -20.00
N ALA A 63 -75.30 -58.23 -20.24
CA ALA A 63 -75.72 -57.67 -21.53
C ALA A 63 -76.26 -56.24 -21.39
N LYS A 64 -76.03 -55.41 -22.41
CA LYS A 64 -76.24 -53.95 -22.40
C LYS A 64 -77.72 -53.55 -22.56
N ARG A 65 -78.03 -52.33 -22.08
CA ARG A 65 -79.14 -51.40 -22.44
C ARG A 65 -80.12 -51.89 -23.53
N TYR A 66 -81.44 -51.75 -23.32
CA TYR A 66 -82.23 -50.61 -23.84
C TYR A 66 -83.70 -50.58 -23.36
N GLN A 67 -84.25 -49.36 -23.41
CA GLN A 67 -85.60 -48.84 -23.15
C GLN A 67 -86.83 -49.75 -23.41
N SER A 68 -87.88 -49.62 -22.58
CA SER A 68 -89.01 -48.70 -22.87
C SER A 68 -90.18 -48.74 -21.87
N LYS A 69 -90.82 -47.59 -21.65
CA LYS A 69 -92.00 -47.44 -20.77
C LYS A 69 -93.29 -47.90 -21.47
N ARG A 70 -93.67 -49.20 -21.41
CA ARG A 70 -95.06 -49.62 -21.76
C ARG A 70 -95.61 -50.93 -21.18
N GLN A 71 -94.93 -51.59 -20.24
CA GLN A 71 -95.47 -52.78 -19.55
C GLN A 71 -95.74 -52.59 -18.04
N ALA A 72 -95.43 -51.42 -17.48
CA ALA A 72 -95.62 -51.09 -16.06
C ALA A 72 -97.10 -50.83 -15.63
N LYS A 73 -98.08 -51.47 -16.26
CA LYS A 73 -99.52 -51.26 -15.95
C LYS A 73 -100.41 -52.52 -16.01
N LYS A 74 -99.81 -53.73 -15.97
CA LYS A 74 -100.55 -55.01 -15.92
C LYS A 74 -100.14 -55.97 -14.79
N ILE A 75 -99.21 -55.59 -13.92
CA ILE A 75 -98.78 -56.39 -12.76
C ILE A 75 -99.25 -55.77 -11.42
N ALA A 76 -99.61 -54.48 -11.41
CA ALA A 76 -100.08 -53.75 -10.23
C ALA A 76 -101.57 -53.98 -9.85
N GLN A 77 -102.12 -55.17 -10.13
CA GLN A 77 -103.50 -55.56 -9.79
C GLN A 77 -103.62 -57.01 -9.27
N LYS A 78 -102.55 -57.52 -8.64
CA LYS A 78 -102.56 -58.78 -7.89
C LYS A 78 -101.78 -58.73 -6.56
N PHE A 79 -101.51 -57.51 -6.07
CA PHE A 79 -101.12 -57.25 -4.68
C PHE A 79 -102.33 -56.71 -3.94
N ASP A 80 -103.14 -57.62 -3.42
CA ASP A 80 -103.94 -57.47 -2.20
C ASP A 80 -104.55 -58.85 -1.90
N VAL A 81 -104.73 -59.16 -0.60
CA VAL A 81 -105.14 -60.48 -0.08
C VAL A 81 -104.08 -61.59 -0.28
N VAL A 82 -103.08 -61.65 0.61
CA VAL A 82 -102.98 -62.64 1.72
C VAL A 82 -101.90 -62.12 2.69
N GLN A 83 -102.32 -61.54 3.82
CA GLN A 83 -101.47 -61.28 4.99
C GLN A 83 -102.00 -62.14 6.14
N SER A 84 -101.52 -63.39 6.26
CA SER A 84 -101.89 -64.28 7.39
C SER A 84 -101.04 -65.56 7.46
N SER A 85 -99.72 -65.44 7.64
CA SER A 85 -98.86 -66.48 8.28
C SER A 85 -97.38 -66.07 8.22
N ILE A 86 -96.91 -65.30 9.21
CA ILE A 86 -95.47 -65.18 9.48
C ILE A 86 -95.10 -66.35 10.38
N VAL A 87 -94.80 -67.49 9.76
CA VAL A 87 -94.06 -68.57 10.42
C VAL A 87 -92.58 -68.13 10.45
N PRO A 88 -91.87 -68.23 11.58
CA PRO A 88 -90.45 -67.88 11.62
C PRO A 88 -89.67 -68.86 10.74
N ALA A 89 -88.98 -68.33 9.72
CA ALA A 89 -88.18 -69.14 8.82
C ALA A 89 -86.90 -69.61 9.53
N GLU A 90 -86.69 -70.92 9.57
CA GLU A 90 -85.44 -71.55 10.04
C GLU A 90 -84.28 -71.08 9.15
N THR A 91 -83.34 -70.34 9.72
CA THR A 91 -82.24 -69.66 9.01
C THR A 91 -81.10 -70.60 8.63
N LEU A 92 -81.42 -71.61 7.83
CA LEU A 92 -80.43 -72.54 7.26
C LEU A 92 -79.56 -71.84 6.21
N ILE A 93 -78.36 -71.44 6.62
CA ILE A 93 -77.32 -70.92 5.72
C ILE A 93 -77.05 -71.97 4.63
N ASN A 94 -77.03 -71.48 3.39
CA ASN A 94 -76.86 -72.29 2.20
C ASN A 94 -75.55 -73.11 2.29
N PRO A 95 -75.59 -74.45 2.09
CA PRO A 95 -74.41 -75.32 2.22
C PRO A 95 -73.25 -74.98 1.27
N ILE A 96 -73.48 -74.12 0.27
CA ILE A 96 -72.40 -73.52 -0.52
C ILE A 96 -71.32 -72.89 0.37
N TRP A 97 -71.65 -72.32 1.54
CA TRP A 97 -70.65 -71.68 2.41
C TRP A 97 -69.88 -72.64 3.32
N ASP A 98 -70.32 -73.89 3.46
CA ASP A 98 -69.71 -74.89 4.37
C ASP A 98 -68.24 -75.19 4.01
N HIS A 99 -67.81 -74.93 2.76
CA HIS A 99 -66.40 -75.05 2.36
C HIS A 99 -65.46 -74.12 3.15
N LEU A 100 -65.88 -72.90 3.51
CA LEU A 100 -65.03 -71.96 4.26
C LEU A 100 -64.75 -72.47 5.67
N ALA A 101 -65.80 -72.92 6.36
CA ALA A 101 -65.68 -73.48 7.69
C ALA A 101 -64.89 -74.80 7.68
N LEU A 102 -65.11 -75.67 6.69
CA LEU A 102 -64.34 -76.89 6.53
C LEU A 102 -62.86 -76.61 6.19
N ASP A 103 -62.55 -75.60 5.37
CA ASP A 103 -61.16 -75.20 5.06
C ASP A 103 -60.43 -74.60 6.28
N LEU A 104 -61.16 -73.92 7.18
CA LEU A 104 -60.66 -73.51 8.49
C LEU A 104 -60.34 -74.73 9.37
N MET A 105 -61.24 -75.72 9.42
CA MET A 105 -60.99 -76.97 10.15
C MET A 105 -59.78 -77.72 9.58
N LEU A 106 -59.61 -77.75 8.26
CA LEU A 106 -58.44 -78.35 7.58
C LEU A 106 -57.12 -77.64 7.87
N GLY A 107 -57.15 -76.33 8.13
CA GLY A 107 -55.98 -75.53 8.54
C GLY A 107 -55.50 -75.84 9.97
N ASN A 108 -56.41 -76.31 10.83
CA ASN A 108 -56.18 -76.49 12.27
C ASN A 108 -56.21 -77.97 12.71
N LEU A 109 -56.11 -78.93 11.78
CA LEU A 109 -56.13 -80.37 12.11
C LEU A 109 -54.96 -80.82 13.00
N ASP A 110 -53.81 -80.17 12.91
CA ASP A 110 -52.61 -80.57 13.66
C ASP A 110 -52.65 -80.06 15.12
N GLN A 111 -53.63 -79.22 15.48
CA GLN A 111 -53.81 -78.68 16.84
C GLN A 111 -54.75 -79.56 17.67
N SER A 112 -54.28 -80.01 18.84
CA SER A 112 -55.07 -80.85 19.75
C SER A 112 -56.22 -80.10 20.44
N PHE A 113 -55.96 -78.84 20.80
CA PHE A 113 -56.86 -77.92 21.47
C PHE A 113 -56.64 -76.49 20.97
N TRP A 114 -57.68 -75.89 20.39
CA TRP A 114 -57.60 -74.55 19.80
C TRP A 114 -58.92 -73.80 19.88
N GLY A 115 -58.85 -72.48 19.65
CA GLY A 115 -60.03 -71.64 19.61
C GLY A 115 -59.77 -70.25 19.06
N TRP A 116 -60.85 -69.47 18.99
CA TRP A 116 -60.81 -68.05 18.67
C TRP A 116 -61.90 -67.32 19.44
N SER A 117 -61.77 -66.00 19.56
CA SER A 117 -62.86 -65.16 20.04
C SER A 117 -63.49 -64.30 18.94
N ASN A 118 -64.82 -64.14 19.01
CA ASN A 118 -65.55 -63.24 18.13
C ASN A 118 -66.93 -62.82 18.71
N PRO A 119 -67.21 -61.52 18.92
CA PRO A 119 -68.53 -61.05 19.35
C PRO A 119 -69.62 -61.29 18.29
N ASN A 120 -69.25 -61.40 17.01
CA ASN A 120 -70.22 -61.65 15.94
C ASN A 120 -70.64 -63.12 15.84
N ALA A 121 -69.91 -64.04 16.47
CA ALA A 121 -70.23 -65.47 16.41
C ALA A 121 -71.59 -65.81 17.08
N LEU A 122 -72.11 -64.92 17.94
CA LEU A 122 -73.45 -65.04 18.52
C LEU A 122 -74.56 -65.16 17.45
N ASP A 123 -74.43 -64.49 16.30
CA ASP A 123 -75.39 -64.58 15.20
C ASP A 123 -75.11 -65.80 14.27
N THR A 124 -73.97 -66.49 14.40
CA THR A 124 -73.55 -67.65 13.58
C THR A 124 -73.49 -68.97 14.38
N LEU A 125 -73.91 -69.00 15.65
CA LEU A 125 -73.88 -70.19 16.52
C LEU A 125 -74.48 -71.46 15.90
N GLU A 126 -75.72 -71.36 15.41
CA GLU A 126 -76.47 -72.47 14.82
C GLU A 126 -75.76 -73.05 13.57
N TYR A 127 -74.91 -72.26 12.91
CA TYR A 127 -74.08 -72.68 11.78
C TYR A 127 -72.87 -73.51 12.21
N TRP A 128 -72.09 -72.99 13.16
CA TRP A 128 -70.91 -73.67 13.66
C TRP A 128 -71.27 -75.00 14.31
N GLN A 129 -72.35 -75.03 15.10
CA GLN A 129 -72.91 -76.25 15.70
C GLN A 129 -73.33 -77.30 14.65
N ARG A 130 -73.84 -76.87 13.49
CA ARG A 130 -74.27 -77.76 12.38
C ARG A 130 -73.08 -78.41 11.68
N ILE A 131 -71.99 -77.67 11.50
CA ILE A 131 -70.79 -78.13 10.79
C ILE A 131 -69.94 -79.05 11.66
N ASP A 132 -69.79 -78.72 12.93
CA ASP A 132 -69.02 -79.52 13.87
C ASP A 132 -69.69 -79.55 15.25
N PRO A 133 -70.31 -80.69 15.64
CA PRO A 133 -70.93 -80.83 16.94
C PRO A 133 -69.93 -80.96 18.09
N GLU A 134 -68.61 -81.13 17.85
CA GLU A 134 -67.57 -81.13 18.89
C GLU A 134 -67.17 -79.72 19.37
N ILE A 135 -67.65 -78.65 18.73
CA ILE A 135 -67.37 -77.27 19.16
C ILE A 135 -68.07 -76.98 20.49
N TYR A 136 -67.31 -76.40 21.43
CA TYR A 136 -67.80 -75.82 22.68
C TYR A 136 -67.89 -74.30 22.58
N PHE A 137 -68.91 -73.72 23.22
CA PHE A 137 -69.14 -72.27 23.24
C PHE A 137 -68.83 -71.70 24.63
N VAL A 138 -67.94 -70.72 24.70
CA VAL A 138 -67.63 -70.03 25.97
C VAL A 138 -68.23 -68.63 25.91
N PHE A 139 -69.31 -68.42 26.66
CA PHE A 139 -69.98 -67.13 26.75
C PHE A 139 -69.34 -66.29 27.87
N VAL A 140 -68.85 -65.12 27.50
CA VAL A 140 -68.16 -64.19 28.40
C VAL A 140 -69.01 -62.94 28.60
N TYR A 141 -69.38 -62.68 29.86
CA TYR A 141 -69.99 -61.42 30.27
C TYR A 141 -69.10 -60.69 31.28
N ASP A 142 -69.24 -59.37 31.30
CA ASP A 142 -68.70 -58.53 32.35
C ASP A 142 -69.84 -57.69 32.93
N ASN A 143 -69.61 -57.16 34.12
CA ASN A 143 -70.42 -56.12 34.73
C ASN A 143 -70.59 -54.93 33.76
N PRO A 144 -71.80 -54.36 33.63
CA PRO A 144 -72.09 -53.22 32.76
C PRO A 144 -71.23 -51.97 33.00
N HIS A 145 -70.60 -51.84 34.17
CA HIS A 145 -69.61 -50.80 34.44
C HIS A 145 -68.50 -50.75 33.37
N SER A 146 -68.14 -51.90 32.78
CA SER A 146 -67.20 -52.01 31.66
C SER A 146 -67.54 -51.12 30.47
N VAL A 147 -68.82 -50.89 30.16
CA VAL A 147 -69.27 -50.11 29.01
C VAL A 147 -68.84 -48.65 29.12
N LEU A 148 -68.84 -48.09 30.33
CA LEU A 148 -68.49 -46.70 30.58
C LEU A 148 -67.02 -46.52 30.99
N LEU A 149 -66.39 -47.55 31.56
CA LEU A 149 -64.97 -47.52 31.93
C LEU A 149 -64.01 -47.70 30.73
N GLN A 150 -64.52 -48.03 29.53
CA GLN A 150 -63.72 -48.14 28.30
C GLN A 150 -63.49 -46.80 27.57
N TYR A 151 -64.21 -45.73 27.91
CA TYR A 151 -64.00 -44.43 27.26
C TYR A 151 -62.68 -43.78 27.68
N THR A 152 -61.98 -43.21 26.70
CA THR A 152 -60.82 -42.35 26.96
C THR A 152 -61.23 -41.01 27.56
N GLU A 153 -60.30 -40.32 28.24
CA GLU A 153 -60.58 -39.02 28.87
C GLU A 153 -61.12 -37.98 27.87
N GLU A 154 -60.65 -38.02 26.61
CA GLU A 154 -61.13 -37.14 25.54
C GLU A 154 -62.54 -37.49 25.06
N GLU A 155 -62.88 -38.78 24.96
CA GLU A 155 -64.22 -39.22 24.56
C GLU A 155 -65.26 -38.92 25.63
N ILE A 156 -64.91 -39.01 26.92
CA ILE A 156 -65.81 -38.68 28.04
C ILE A 156 -66.31 -37.24 27.93
N LEU A 157 -65.47 -36.30 27.47
CA LEU A 157 -65.84 -34.89 27.26
C LEU A 157 -66.81 -34.68 26.09
N LEU A 158 -67.01 -35.69 25.24
CA LEU A 158 -67.88 -35.69 24.06
C LEU A 158 -69.12 -36.59 24.24
N LEU A 159 -69.34 -37.14 25.43
CA LEU A 159 -70.52 -37.95 25.73
C LEU A 159 -71.75 -37.07 25.98
N ASP A 160 -72.87 -37.49 25.39
CA ASP A 160 -74.20 -36.99 25.66
C ASP A 160 -75.04 -38.14 26.25
N ASP A 161 -76.03 -37.83 27.09
CA ASP A 161 -76.93 -38.83 27.70
C ASP A 161 -77.51 -39.81 26.66
N LYS A 162 -77.84 -39.31 25.45
CA LYS A 162 -78.36 -40.14 24.34
C LYS A 162 -77.37 -41.20 23.87
N LYS A 163 -76.08 -40.88 23.79
CA LYS A 163 -75.03 -41.83 23.39
C LYS A 163 -74.83 -42.90 24.47
N ILE A 164 -74.93 -42.50 25.74
CA ILE A 164 -74.90 -43.40 26.90
C ILE A 164 -76.11 -44.35 26.85
N THR A 165 -77.33 -43.83 26.66
CA THR A 165 -78.54 -44.67 26.54
C THR A 165 -78.41 -45.66 25.38
N GLU A 166 -77.97 -45.23 24.19
CA GLU A 166 -77.81 -46.10 23.04
C GLU A 166 -76.79 -47.23 23.30
N LYS A 167 -75.67 -46.92 23.94
CA LYS A 167 -74.61 -47.89 24.26
C LYS A 167 -75.06 -48.92 25.30
N LEU A 168 -75.69 -48.48 26.39
CA LEU A 168 -76.25 -49.37 27.40
C LEU A 168 -77.37 -50.25 26.82
N ASP A 169 -78.21 -49.71 25.95
CA ASP A 169 -79.22 -50.46 25.19
C ASP A 169 -78.58 -51.53 24.29
N THR A 170 -77.47 -51.23 23.60
CA THR A 170 -76.78 -52.22 22.77
C THR A 170 -76.19 -53.36 23.60
N TRP A 171 -75.61 -53.05 24.77
CA TRP A 171 -75.10 -54.04 25.72
C TRP A 171 -76.24 -54.94 26.23
N ALA A 172 -77.36 -54.35 26.65
CA ALA A 172 -78.52 -55.07 27.16
C ALA A 172 -79.13 -56.00 26.10
N LYS A 173 -79.31 -55.49 24.86
CA LYS A 173 -79.83 -56.29 23.72
C LYS A 173 -78.89 -57.43 23.33
N TYR A 174 -77.57 -57.20 23.36
CA TYR A 174 -76.59 -58.24 23.06
C TYR A 174 -76.59 -59.34 24.13
N ASN A 175 -76.49 -58.97 25.41
CA ASN A 175 -76.41 -59.93 26.49
C ASN A 175 -77.71 -60.72 26.70
N LYS A 176 -78.87 -60.11 26.43
CA LYS A 176 -80.15 -60.84 26.37
C LYS A 176 -80.19 -61.89 25.25
N LYS A 177 -79.64 -61.58 24.05
CA LYS A 177 -79.46 -62.60 23.00
C LYS A 177 -78.51 -63.71 23.44
N MET A 178 -77.42 -63.35 24.14
CA MET A 178 -76.41 -64.29 24.61
C MET A 178 -76.96 -65.26 25.67
N LEU A 179 -77.73 -64.76 26.64
CA LEU A 179 -78.44 -65.57 27.63
C LEU A 179 -79.37 -66.58 26.95
N ASN A 180 -80.23 -66.12 26.03
CA ASN A 180 -81.13 -66.98 25.26
C ASN A 180 -80.38 -68.02 24.39
N ALA A 181 -79.13 -67.75 24.00
CA ALA A 181 -78.30 -68.68 23.24
C ALA A 181 -77.60 -69.72 24.14
N PHE A 182 -77.18 -69.32 25.34
CA PHE A 182 -76.69 -70.22 26.38
C PHE A 182 -77.78 -71.22 26.80
N GLU A 183 -79.01 -70.75 27.08
CA GLU A 183 -80.16 -71.60 27.38
C GLU A 183 -80.46 -72.65 26.29
N LYS A 184 -80.21 -72.33 25.01
CA LYS A 184 -80.38 -73.26 23.88
C LYS A 184 -79.28 -74.33 23.79
N PHE A 185 -78.08 -74.07 24.31
CA PHE A 185 -76.89 -74.88 24.05
C PHE A 185 -76.20 -75.39 25.32
N GLN A 186 -76.91 -75.37 26.46
CA GLN A 186 -76.41 -75.63 27.81
C GLN A 186 -75.44 -76.82 27.94
N ASP A 187 -75.72 -77.96 27.29
CA ASP A 187 -74.85 -79.16 27.32
C ASP A 187 -73.41 -78.96 26.76
N ARG A 188 -73.20 -77.91 25.95
CA ARG A 188 -71.93 -77.63 25.24
C ARG A 188 -71.51 -76.16 25.37
N SER A 189 -72.05 -75.44 26.35
CA SER A 189 -71.69 -74.05 26.60
C SER A 189 -71.39 -73.80 28.06
N VAL A 190 -70.46 -72.88 28.33
CA VAL A 190 -70.14 -72.40 29.68
C VAL A 190 -70.33 -70.89 29.72
N LEU A 191 -71.02 -70.38 30.74
CA LEU A 191 -71.23 -68.94 30.96
C LEU A 191 -70.34 -68.43 32.10
N ILE A 192 -69.46 -67.47 31.77
CA ILE A 192 -68.32 -67.08 32.60
C ILE A 192 -68.27 -65.56 32.78
N SER A 193 -68.07 -65.11 34.02
CA SER A 193 -67.71 -63.71 34.28
C SER A 193 -66.22 -63.44 34.04
N SER A 194 -65.90 -62.50 33.15
CA SER A 194 -64.50 -62.14 32.85
C SER A 194 -63.76 -61.62 34.08
N LYS A 195 -64.40 -60.83 34.95
CA LYS A 195 -63.82 -60.37 36.22
C LYS A 195 -63.43 -61.51 37.15
N GLN A 196 -64.29 -62.52 37.28
CA GLN A 196 -63.99 -63.69 38.14
C GLN A 196 -62.76 -64.44 37.62
N LEU A 197 -62.65 -64.59 36.29
CA LEU A 197 -61.54 -65.27 35.63
C LEU A 197 -60.24 -64.44 35.65
N ILE A 198 -60.30 -63.10 35.67
CA ILE A 198 -59.13 -62.22 35.83
C ILE A 198 -58.69 -62.13 37.31
N GLU A 199 -59.62 -62.10 38.26
CA GLU A 199 -59.29 -62.03 39.69
C GLU A 199 -58.81 -63.39 40.25
N PHE A 200 -59.34 -64.51 39.77
CA PHE A 200 -59.09 -65.87 40.29
C PHE A 200 -58.68 -66.88 39.20
N SER A 201 -57.84 -66.45 38.24
CA SER A 201 -57.47 -67.17 37.02
C SER A 201 -57.15 -68.66 37.21
N GLU A 202 -56.25 -69.04 38.11
CA GLU A 202 -55.81 -70.44 38.27
C GLU A 202 -56.97 -71.40 38.59
N ASN A 203 -57.80 -71.05 39.56
CA ASN A 203 -58.92 -71.90 39.98
C ASN A 203 -60.05 -71.87 38.93
N SER A 204 -60.37 -70.68 38.39
CA SER A 204 -61.44 -70.50 37.42
C SER A 204 -61.14 -71.16 36.07
N ILE A 205 -59.89 -71.15 35.61
CA ILE A 205 -59.48 -71.84 34.38
C ILE A 205 -59.57 -73.35 34.57
N ARG A 206 -59.12 -73.90 35.70
CA ARG A 206 -59.23 -75.34 36.00
C ARG A 206 -60.68 -75.81 35.96
N THR A 207 -61.59 -75.14 36.66
CA THR A 207 -63.01 -75.53 36.66
C THR A 207 -63.64 -75.51 35.27
N VAL A 208 -63.28 -74.53 34.44
CA VAL A 208 -63.79 -74.42 33.06
C VAL A 208 -63.17 -75.48 32.15
N TYR A 209 -61.88 -75.79 32.30
CA TYR A 209 -61.20 -76.80 31.50
C TYR A 209 -61.65 -78.22 31.88
N ASP A 210 -61.96 -78.47 33.16
CA ASP A 210 -62.59 -79.71 33.62
C ASP A 210 -63.99 -79.89 33.01
N GLN A 211 -64.81 -78.84 32.98
CA GLN A 211 -66.14 -78.85 32.34
C GLN A 211 -66.06 -79.12 30.83
N ILE A 212 -65.12 -78.47 30.13
CA ILE A 212 -64.92 -78.63 28.68
C ILE A 212 -64.15 -79.91 28.33
N GLN A 213 -63.52 -80.56 29.32
CA GLN A 213 -62.58 -81.68 29.17
C GLN A 213 -61.40 -81.31 28.24
N ALA A 214 -60.80 -80.14 28.48
CA ALA A 214 -59.65 -79.63 27.76
C ALA A 214 -58.33 -80.08 28.41
N PRO A 215 -57.22 -80.25 27.65
CA PRO A 215 -55.91 -80.51 28.23
C PRO A 215 -55.42 -79.28 29.02
N ILE A 216 -54.96 -79.49 30.25
CA ILE A 216 -54.45 -78.45 31.15
C ILE A 216 -52.91 -78.45 31.10
N ASP A 217 -52.31 -77.31 30.78
CA ASP A 217 -50.86 -77.07 30.86
C ASP A 217 -50.59 -75.76 31.63
N LEU A 218 -50.69 -75.85 32.96
CA LEU A 218 -50.60 -74.70 33.88
C LEU A 218 -49.25 -74.58 34.61
N GLU A 219 -48.39 -75.60 34.59
CA GLU A 219 -47.23 -75.71 35.50
C GLU A 219 -46.03 -74.83 35.13
N SER A 220 -46.06 -74.10 34.00
CA SER A 220 -44.89 -73.41 33.44
C SER A 220 -45.03 -71.90 33.21
N ARG A 221 -46.17 -71.28 33.54
CA ARG A 221 -46.54 -69.94 33.04
C ARG A 221 -47.02 -68.91 34.09
N GLU A 222 -46.81 -69.16 35.38
CA GLU A 222 -47.20 -68.25 36.48
C GLU A 222 -46.73 -66.79 36.26
N LEU A 223 -45.48 -66.58 35.84
CA LEU A 223 -44.91 -65.23 35.61
C LEU A 223 -45.65 -64.38 34.56
N THR A 224 -46.39 -64.97 33.62
CA THR A 224 -47.12 -64.20 32.60
C THR A 224 -48.46 -63.65 33.10
N LEU A 225 -49.07 -64.27 34.12
CA LEU A 225 -50.38 -63.87 34.64
C LEU A 225 -50.30 -62.55 35.43
N ASP A 226 -49.21 -62.34 36.18
CA ASP A 226 -49.00 -61.09 36.94
C ASP A 226 -48.81 -59.86 36.03
N LEU A 227 -48.23 -60.03 34.84
CA LEU A 227 -48.07 -58.93 33.87
C LEU A 227 -49.43 -58.45 33.33
N VAL A 228 -50.36 -59.38 33.07
CA VAL A 228 -51.74 -59.06 32.65
C VAL A 228 -52.49 -58.34 33.79
N ARG A 229 -52.33 -58.81 35.04
CA ARG A 229 -52.95 -58.24 36.24
C ARG A 229 -52.56 -56.78 36.48
N ASN A 230 -51.29 -56.44 36.25
CA ASN A 230 -50.71 -55.14 36.62
C ASN A 230 -51.03 -53.99 35.65
N ASN A 231 -51.53 -54.26 34.43
CA ASN A 231 -51.90 -53.20 33.47
C ASN A 231 -53.27 -52.52 33.78
N ILE A 232 -53.99 -52.95 34.83
CA ILE A 232 -55.36 -52.50 35.13
C ILE A 232 -55.40 -51.47 36.30
N SER A 233 -54.23 -51.08 36.84
CA SER A 233 -54.12 -50.12 37.95
C SER A 233 -54.14 -48.65 37.49
N SER A 234 -55.27 -48.20 36.96
CA SER A 234 -55.52 -46.77 36.70
C SER A 234 -55.79 -46.01 38.01
N ASN A 235 -55.04 -44.95 38.28
CA ASN A 235 -55.39 -43.99 39.34
C ASN A 235 -56.82 -43.45 39.11
N ASN A 236 -57.56 -43.22 40.19
CA ASN A 236 -58.99 -42.85 40.20
C ASN A 236 -60.03 -43.94 39.82
N LYS A 237 -59.65 -45.23 39.74
CA LYS A 237 -60.59 -46.37 39.53
C LYS A 237 -61.84 -46.29 40.42
N TYR A 238 -61.70 -45.96 41.70
CA TYR A 238 -62.82 -45.94 42.67
C TYR A 238 -63.85 -44.84 42.44
N ILE A 239 -63.44 -43.61 42.10
CA ILE A 239 -64.37 -42.52 41.76
C ILE A 239 -65.03 -42.79 40.42
N ASN A 240 -64.26 -43.20 39.41
CA ASN A 240 -64.82 -43.51 38.10
C ASN A 240 -65.85 -44.63 38.23
N THR A 241 -65.57 -45.68 39.01
CA THR A 241 -66.56 -46.74 39.26
C THR A 241 -67.77 -46.23 40.05
N PHE A 242 -67.60 -45.36 41.05
CA PHE A 242 -68.74 -44.76 41.78
C PHE A 242 -69.62 -43.86 40.90
N LEU A 243 -69.03 -43.03 40.03
CA LEU A 243 -69.78 -42.20 39.09
C LEU A 243 -70.54 -43.05 38.07
N VAL A 244 -69.91 -44.12 37.58
CA VAL A 244 -70.53 -45.10 36.68
C VAL A 244 -71.65 -45.87 37.38
N GLU A 245 -71.49 -46.25 38.66
CA GLU A 245 -72.52 -46.86 39.51
C GLU A 245 -73.75 -45.92 39.63
N CYS A 246 -73.54 -44.63 39.89
CA CYS A 246 -74.63 -43.65 39.91
C CYS A 246 -75.36 -43.51 38.56
N ILE A 247 -74.67 -43.68 37.43
CA ILE A 247 -75.30 -43.66 36.10
C ILE A 247 -76.11 -44.95 35.89
N ILE A 248 -75.51 -46.11 36.22
CA ILE A 248 -76.08 -47.45 36.01
C ILE A 248 -77.35 -47.69 36.83
N ASN A 249 -77.42 -47.18 38.07
CA ASN A 249 -78.61 -47.32 38.92
C ASN A 249 -79.88 -46.67 38.35
N ASN A 250 -79.77 -45.83 37.31
CA ASN A 250 -80.92 -45.29 36.58
C ASN A 250 -81.51 -46.25 35.53
N TYR A 251 -80.87 -47.41 35.28
CA TYR A 251 -81.23 -48.37 34.23
C TYR A 251 -81.61 -49.76 34.80
N SER A 252 -82.81 -49.85 35.38
CA SER A 252 -83.34 -51.08 36.01
C SER A 252 -83.25 -52.33 35.14
N ASP A 253 -83.65 -52.21 33.87
CA ASP A 253 -83.75 -53.34 32.92
C ASP A 253 -82.38 -53.98 32.65
N MET A 254 -81.35 -53.15 32.70
CA MET A 254 -79.97 -53.54 32.45
C MET A 254 -79.37 -54.26 33.67
N ILE A 255 -79.66 -53.78 34.88
CA ILE A 255 -79.31 -54.46 36.14
C ILE A 255 -79.96 -55.83 36.21
N LEU A 256 -81.25 -55.94 35.86
CA LEU A 256 -81.98 -57.21 35.86
C LEU A 256 -81.38 -58.22 34.85
N ILE A 257 -80.94 -57.77 33.67
CA ILE A 257 -80.22 -58.64 32.71
C ILE A 257 -78.87 -59.11 33.29
N TYR A 258 -78.15 -58.25 34.01
CA TYR A 258 -76.89 -58.62 34.67
C TYR A 258 -77.10 -59.61 35.83
N GLU A 259 -78.15 -59.43 36.64
CA GLU A 259 -78.51 -60.35 37.72
C GLU A 259 -78.88 -61.73 37.15
N ASN A 260 -79.73 -61.79 36.11
CA ASN A 260 -80.05 -63.05 35.43
C ASN A 260 -78.82 -63.76 34.85
N LEU A 261 -77.83 -63.01 34.33
CA LEU A 261 -76.55 -63.58 33.89
C LEU A 261 -75.73 -64.14 35.05
N GLN A 262 -75.72 -63.49 36.22
CA GLN A 262 -75.03 -64.00 37.39
C GLN A 262 -75.71 -65.22 38.02
N GLU A 263 -77.04 -65.32 37.97
CA GLU A 263 -77.79 -66.49 38.46
C GLU A 263 -77.65 -67.71 37.53
N SER A 264 -77.48 -67.49 36.23
CA SER A 264 -77.34 -68.56 35.22
C SER A 264 -75.90 -68.97 34.92
N ALA A 265 -74.90 -68.22 35.41
CA ALA A 265 -73.50 -68.49 35.13
C ALA A 265 -72.95 -69.71 35.89
N ASP A 266 -72.16 -70.52 35.18
CA ASP A 266 -71.37 -71.61 35.77
C ASP A 266 -70.24 -71.08 36.65
N LEU A 267 -69.74 -69.88 36.34
CA LEU A 267 -68.67 -69.20 37.07
C LEU A 267 -69.04 -67.72 37.36
N PRO A 268 -69.94 -67.47 38.33
CA PRO A 268 -70.39 -66.12 38.68
C PRO A 268 -69.31 -65.32 39.44
N TYR A 269 -69.46 -64.01 39.44
CA TYR A 269 -68.54 -63.09 40.12
C TYR A 269 -68.88 -62.97 41.61
N LEU A 270 -67.97 -63.45 42.47
CA LEU A 270 -68.23 -63.63 43.90
C LEU A 270 -67.92 -62.38 44.74
N SER A 271 -67.00 -61.53 44.30
CA SER A 271 -66.54 -60.33 45.02
C SER A 271 -67.47 -59.14 44.79
N LYS A 272 -68.61 -59.08 45.52
CA LYS A 272 -69.45 -57.88 45.55
C LYS A 272 -68.60 -56.63 45.82
N MET A 273 -68.70 -55.63 44.94
CA MET A 273 -68.01 -54.35 45.11
C MET A 273 -68.69 -53.54 46.22
N ASP A 274 -68.35 -53.86 47.47
CA ASP A 274 -68.69 -53.04 48.63
C ASP A 274 -67.92 -51.72 48.55
N ILE A 275 -68.49 -50.72 47.85
CA ILE A 275 -68.02 -49.33 47.87
C ILE A 275 -68.30 -48.77 49.27
N LYS A 276 -67.43 -49.11 50.23
CA LYS A 276 -67.52 -48.59 51.60
C LYS A 276 -67.36 -47.07 51.54
N ASN A 277 -68.21 -46.31 52.25
CA ASN A 277 -68.18 -44.85 52.28
C ASN A 277 -66.77 -44.26 52.59
N GLY A 278 -65.93 -44.98 53.34
CA GLY A 278 -64.53 -44.62 53.57
C GLY A 278 -63.64 -44.60 52.32
N MET A 279 -63.88 -45.49 51.35
CA MET A 279 -63.16 -45.54 50.07
C MET A 279 -63.51 -44.34 49.18
N VAL A 280 -64.79 -43.96 49.10
CA VAL A 280 -65.23 -42.75 48.38
C VAL A 280 -64.55 -41.51 48.96
N LEU A 281 -64.49 -41.40 50.30
CA LEU A 281 -63.81 -40.30 50.98
C LEU A 281 -62.29 -40.28 50.74
N GLN A 282 -61.63 -41.44 50.69
CA GLN A 282 -60.19 -41.50 50.34
C GLN A 282 -59.94 -41.08 48.90
N SER A 283 -60.74 -41.59 47.98
CA SER A 283 -60.64 -41.29 46.55
C SER A 283 -60.91 -39.79 46.28
N TRP A 284 -61.90 -39.19 46.93
CA TRP A 284 -62.15 -37.74 46.84
C TRP A 284 -60.99 -36.91 47.39
N LYS A 285 -60.31 -37.38 48.44
CA LYS A 285 -59.07 -36.75 48.93
C LYS A 285 -57.93 -36.86 47.90
N GLU A 286 -57.88 -37.91 47.09
CA GLU A 286 -56.89 -38.04 46.01
C GLU A 286 -57.15 -37.03 44.89
N ILE A 287 -58.38 -36.90 44.38
CA ILE A 287 -58.73 -35.80 43.44
C ILE A 287 -58.34 -34.42 43.99
N ILE A 288 -58.59 -34.17 45.27
CA ILE A 288 -58.24 -32.88 45.89
C ILE A 288 -56.72 -32.70 45.98
N LYS A 289 -55.96 -33.74 46.32
CA LYS A 289 -54.48 -33.70 46.29
C LYS A 289 -53.96 -33.42 44.88
N ASP A 290 -54.47 -34.12 43.86
CA ASP A 290 -54.06 -33.93 42.47
C ASP A 290 -54.37 -32.51 42.01
N LYS A 291 -55.58 -32.01 42.30
CA LYS A 291 -55.95 -30.62 42.01
C LYS A 291 -55.04 -29.60 42.70
N ILE A 292 -54.67 -29.82 43.96
CA ILE A 292 -53.72 -28.96 44.68
C ILE A 292 -52.33 -29.03 44.04
N PHE A 293 -51.87 -30.24 43.68
CA PHE A 293 -50.58 -30.46 43.02
C PHE A 293 -50.50 -29.75 41.67
N PHE A 294 -51.50 -29.92 40.80
CA PHE A 294 -51.58 -29.21 39.51
C PHE A 294 -51.65 -27.68 39.72
N GLN A 295 -52.38 -27.20 40.73
CA GLN A 295 -52.38 -25.77 41.06
C GLN A 295 -51.02 -25.26 41.53
N SER A 296 -50.23 -26.05 42.28
CA SER A 296 -48.86 -25.68 42.63
C SER A 296 -47.94 -25.65 41.40
N GLN A 297 -48.03 -26.64 40.51
CA GLN A 297 -47.26 -26.70 39.26
C GLN A 297 -47.57 -25.50 38.35
N ILE A 298 -48.84 -25.12 38.23
CA ILE A 298 -49.26 -23.92 37.49
C ILE A 298 -48.67 -22.63 38.12
N LYS A 299 -48.68 -22.51 39.45
CA LYS A 299 -48.07 -21.36 40.15
C LYS A 299 -46.56 -21.29 39.93
N GLU A 300 -45.86 -22.41 40.00
CA GLU A 300 -44.41 -22.48 39.79
C GLU A 300 -44.04 -22.13 38.34
N LYS A 301 -44.74 -22.73 37.36
CA LYS A 301 -44.58 -22.41 35.93
C LYS A 301 -44.84 -20.93 35.65
N ASN A 302 -45.85 -20.32 36.28
CA ASN A 302 -46.14 -18.90 36.14
C ASN A 302 -45.05 -18.01 36.76
N LYS A 303 -44.48 -18.40 37.91
CA LYS A 303 -43.35 -17.70 38.55
C LYS A 303 -42.10 -17.74 37.66
N LEU A 304 -41.78 -18.91 37.12
CA LEU A 304 -40.69 -19.11 36.17
C LEU A 304 -40.92 -18.28 34.90
N LEU A 305 -42.15 -18.23 34.37
CA LEU A 305 -42.50 -17.38 33.23
C LEU A 305 -42.32 -15.87 33.51
N SER A 306 -42.60 -15.39 34.73
CA SER A 306 -42.28 -13.99 35.09
C SER A 306 -40.77 -13.73 35.12
N GLN A 307 -39.96 -14.66 35.64
CA GLN A 307 -38.49 -14.53 35.65
C GLN A 307 -37.92 -14.47 34.24
N TYR A 308 -38.38 -15.32 33.31
CA TYR A 308 -37.96 -15.25 31.90
C TYR A 308 -38.35 -13.92 31.22
N LYS A 309 -39.49 -13.32 31.57
CA LYS A 309 -39.88 -11.99 31.05
C LYS A 309 -38.98 -10.87 31.57
N GLU A 310 -38.59 -10.93 32.83
CA GLU A 310 -37.63 -9.99 33.43
C GLU A 310 -36.24 -10.14 32.80
N GLU A 311 -35.74 -11.37 32.66
CA GLU A 311 -34.45 -11.63 32.00
C GLU A 311 -34.45 -11.14 30.54
N TYR A 312 -35.53 -11.38 29.79
CA TYR A 312 -35.66 -10.89 28.42
C TYR A 312 -35.61 -9.36 28.34
N SER A 313 -36.31 -8.65 29.24
CA SER A 313 -36.27 -7.18 29.29
C SER A 313 -34.87 -6.64 29.65
N ILE A 314 -34.14 -7.32 30.54
CA ILE A 314 -32.75 -6.98 30.87
C ILE A 314 -31.85 -7.22 29.65
N ARG A 315 -32.02 -8.34 28.95
CA ARG A 315 -31.25 -8.70 27.75
C ARG A 315 -31.46 -7.70 26.61
N GLU A 316 -32.69 -7.25 26.39
CA GLU A 316 -33.03 -6.21 25.39
C GLU A 316 -32.38 -4.86 25.72
N LYS A 317 -32.35 -4.46 27.00
CA LYS A 317 -31.63 -3.27 27.47
C LYS A 317 -30.11 -3.40 27.30
N PHE A 318 -29.56 -4.58 27.53
CA PHE A 318 -28.13 -4.85 27.33
C PHE A 318 -27.75 -4.85 25.84
N GLU A 319 -28.58 -5.44 24.98
CA GLU A 319 -28.34 -5.46 23.53
C GLU A 319 -28.45 -4.06 22.90
N SER A 320 -29.42 -3.25 23.32
CA SER A 320 -29.52 -1.85 22.88
C SER A 320 -28.34 -1.00 23.37
N ALA A 321 -27.89 -1.17 24.62
CA ALA A 321 -26.67 -0.53 25.12
C ALA A 321 -25.42 -0.95 24.32
N ASN A 322 -25.27 -2.25 24.02
CA ASN A 322 -24.16 -2.75 23.21
C ASN A 322 -24.17 -2.18 21.78
N LYS A 323 -25.35 -2.03 21.14
CA LYS A 323 -25.48 -1.39 19.83
C LYS A 323 -25.01 0.07 19.86
N VAL A 324 -25.33 0.82 20.92
CA VAL A 324 -24.83 2.20 21.11
C VAL A 324 -23.31 2.22 21.31
N ILE A 325 -22.76 1.33 22.15
CA ILE A 325 -21.31 1.23 22.38
C ILE A 325 -20.56 0.88 21.09
N LEU A 326 -21.06 -0.08 20.30
CA LEU A 326 -20.48 -0.45 19.00
C LEU A 326 -20.51 0.73 18.00
N ALA A 327 -21.63 1.46 17.92
CA ALA A 327 -21.71 2.65 17.08
C ALA A 327 -20.73 3.76 17.52
N GLN A 328 -20.55 3.96 18.84
CA GLN A 328 -19.58 4.90 19.38
C GLN A 328 -18.13 4.45 19.10
N LEU A 329 -17.85 3.15 19.17
CA LEU A 329 -16.53 2.57 18.87
C LEU A 329 -16.17 2.79 17.39
N HIS A 330 -17.09 2.49 16.47
CA HIS A 330 -16.90 2.79 15.05
C HIS A 330 -16.65 4.28 14.78
N LEU A 331 -17.40 5.17 15.43
CA LEU A 331 -17.17 6.62 15.31
C LEU A 331 -15.77 7.02 15.79
N THR A 332 -15.28 6.45 16.90
CA THR A 332 -13.90 6.71 17.36
C THR A 332 -12.83 6.12 16.45
N GLN A 333 -13.09 4.98 15.78
CA GLN A 333 -12.20 4.43 14.75
C GLN A 333 -12.12 5.37 13.54
N ASP A 334 -13.26 5.80 13.00
CA ASP A 334 -13.33 6.74 11.87
C ASP A 334 -12.60 8.07 12.15
N LEU A 335 -12.67 8.57 13.39
CA LEU A 335 -11.94 9.77 13.81
C LEU A 335 -10.43 9.50 13.90
N LEU A 336 -10.02 8.39 14.49
CA LEU A 336 -8.61 8.01 14.61
C LEU A 336 -7.96 7.80 13.23
N GLU A 337 -8.65 7.18 12.28
CA GLU A 337 -8.17 7.02 10.90
C GLU A 337 -7.95 8.38 10.21
N LYS A 338 -8.87 9.33 10.40
CA LYS A 338 -8.71 10.71 9.89
C LYS A 338 -7.51 11.41 10.52
N GLU A 339 -7.31 11.29 11.83
CA GLU A 339 -6.13 11.85 12.52
C GLU A 339 -4.82 11.23 12.03
N LEU A 340 -4.81 9.91 11.75
CA LEU A 340 -3.64 9.23 11.18
C LEU A 340 -3.34 9.69 9.75
N LEU A 341 -4.34 9.87 8.90
CA LEU A 341 -4.17 10.42 7.54
C LEU A 341 -3.61 11.85 7.60
N ILE A 342 -4.15 12.71 8.46
CA ILE A 342 -3.66 14.07 8.68
C ILE A 342 -2.19 14.04 9.15
N LYS A 343 -1.82 13.13 10.08
CA LYS A 343 -0.43 12.93 10.49
C LYS A 343 0.48 12.54 9.33
N GLN A 344 0.08 11.59 8.48
CA GLN A 344 0.87 11.17 7.32
C GLN A 344 1.06 12.32 6.31
N GLU A 345 0.04 13.14 6.07
CA GLU A 345 0.16 14.34 5.24
C GLU A 345 1.10 15.38 5.85
N MET A 346 1.02 15.61 7.17
CA MET A 346 1.93 16.50 7.89
C MET A 346 3.38 16.00 7.88
N GLU A 347 3.61 14.70 7.97
CA GLU A 347 4.94 14.08 7.84
C GLU A 347 5.51 14.23 6.43
N LYS A 348 4.71 13.98 5.38
CA LYS A 348 5.09 14.25 3.98
C LYS A 348 5.41 15.72 3.75
N ASN A 349 4.59 16.64 4.27
CA ASN A 349 4.87 18.07 4.19
C ASN A 349 6.17 18.42 4.94
N SER A 350 6.40 17.85 6.12
CA SER A 350 7.64 18.03 6.87
C SER A 350 8.87 17.53 6.10
N SER A 351 8.79 16.39 5.41
CA SER A 351 9.90 15.88 4.59
C SER A 351 10.17 16.76 3.37
N ILE A 352 9.13 17.30 2.71
CA ILE A 352 9.26 18.30 1.64
C ILE A 352 9.94 19.58 2.17
N TYR A 353 9.56 20.07 3.35
CA TYR A 353 10.22 21.23 3.96
C TYR A 353 11.69 20.97 4.29
N ARG A 354 12.04 19.77 4.79
CA ARG A 354 13.45 19.36 5.03
C ARG A 354 14.23 19.32 3.73
N GLN A 355 13.72 18.64 2.69
CA GLN A 355 14.40 18.58 1.39
C GLN A 355 14.62 19.98 0.80
N ARG A 356 13.66 20.90 0.95
CA ARG A 356 13.84 22.30 0.52
C ARG A 356 14.90 23.03 1.34
N LEU A 357 14.97 22.80 2.66
CA LEU A 357 16.03 23.34 3.52
C LEU A 357 17.41 22.82 3.09
N ASP A 358 17.55 21.51 2.84
CA ASP A 358 18.80 20.91 2.39
C ASP A 358 19.29 21.54 1.06
N VAL A 359 18.37 21.79 0.12
CA VAL A 359 18.68 22.50 -1.14
C VAL A 359 19.11 23.95 -0.89
N TYR A 360 18.40 24.69 -0.02
CA TYR A 360 18.83 26.05 0.35
C TYR A 360 20.19 26.07 1.06
N GLU A 361 20.53 25.05 1.84
CA GLU A 361 21.85 24.91 2.44
C GLU A 361 22.94 24.59 1.41
N SER A 362 22.66 23.72 0.42
CA SER A 362 23.61 23.47 -0.68
C SER A 362 23.83 24.72 -1.56
N ASP A 363 22.75 25.43 -1.93
CA ASP A 363 22.83 26.68 -2.71
C ASP A 363 23.63 27.75 -1.95
N LYS A 364 23.45 27.82 -0.62
CA LYS A 364 24.20 28.72 0.24
C LYS A 364 25.68 28.34 0.31
N ILE A 365 26.02 27.05 0.40
CA ILE A 365 27.41 26.59 0.36
C ILE A 365 28.05 26.98 -0.98
N ASP A 366 27.37 26.72 -2.11
CA ASP A 366 27.82 27.10 -3.45
C ASP A 366 27.98 28.61 -3.63
N LEU A 367 27.06 29.42 -3.11
CA LEU A 367 27.19 30.87 -3.13
C LEU A 367 28.38 31.33 -2.27
N THR A 368 28.60 30.74 -1.09
CA THR A 368 29.76 31.08 -0.27
C THR A 368 31.09 30.66 -0.90
N SER A 369 31.13 29.56 -1.68
CA SER A 369 32.34 29.15 -2.40
C SER A 369 32.64 30.11 -3.56
N LYS A 370 31.62 30.53 -4.32
CA LYS A 370 31.73 31.56 -5.39
C LYS A 370 32.11 32.94 -4.83
N LEU A 371 31.60 33.32 -3.66
CA LEU A 371 32.03 34.55 -2.98
C LEU A 371 33.50 34.47 -2.56
N ARG A 372 33.97 33.34 -2.02
CA ARG A 372 35.39 33.15 -1.69
C ARG A 372 36.31 33.20 -2.91
N SER A 373 35.91 32.64 -4.05
CA SER A 373 36.71 32.76 -5.27
C SER A 373 36.78 34.21 -5.75
N LEU A 374 35.64 34.91 -5.82
CA LEU A 374 35.60 36.34 -6.19
C LEU A 374 36.38 37.23 -5.21
N GLU A 375 36.39 36.91 -3.91
CA GLU A 375 37.22 37.61 -2.93
C GLU A 375 38.73 37.37 -3.14
N ASN A 376 39.11 36.17 -3.55
CA ASN A 376 40.51 35.85 -3.89
C ASN A 376 40.92 36.56 -5.19
N ASP A 377 40.10 36.50 -6.24
CA ASP A 377 40.30 37.21 -7.50
C ASP A 377 40.42 38.72 -7.25
N LYS A 378 39.57 39.28 -6.38
CA LYS A 378 39.63 40.68 -5.96
C LYS A 378 40.94 41.01 -5.23
N LYS A 379 41.42 40.14 -4.32
CA LYS A 379 42.72 40.33 -3.65
C LYS A 379 43.88 40.27 -4.63
N GLU A 380 43.84 39.38 -5.62
CA GLU A 380 44.84 39.30 -6.68
C GLU A 380 44.82 40.55 -7.59
N LEU A 381 43.64 41.04 -7.95
CA LEU A 381 43.50 42.31 -8.68
C LEU A 381 43.98 43.51 -7.86
N GLN A 382 43.72 43.54 -6.55
CA GLN A 382 44.25 44.58 -5.65
C GLN A 382 45.77 44.52 -5.54
N SER A 383 46.40 43.34 -5.47
CA SER A 383 47.86 43.25 -5.46
C SER A 383 48.48 43.68 -6.79
N LYS A 384 47.87 43.32 -7.93
CA LYS A 384 48.25 43.82 -9.26
C LYS A 384 48.13 45.34 -9.38
N LEU A 385 47.04 45.92 -8.86
CA LEU A 385 46.82 47.37 -8.88
C LEU A 385 47.83 48.11 -8.00
N ASN A 386 48.12 47.61 -6.80
CA ASN A 386 49.16 48.16 -5.93
C ASN A 386 50.56 48.09 -6.56
N ASN A 387 50.87 47.00 -7.29
CA ASN A 387 52.12 46.89 -8.03
C ASN A 387 52.20 47.94 -9.15
N LEU A 388 51.14 48.09 -9.96
CA LEU A 388 51.07 49.13 -11.01
C LEU A 388 51.10 50.56 -10.44
N GLU A 389 50.54 50.81 -9.26
CA GLU A 389 50.69 52.10 -8.57
C GLU A 389 52.14 52.37 -8.14
N ASN A 390 52.84 51.35 -7.65
CA ASN A 390 54.26 51.47 -7.29
C ASN A 390 55.13 51.67 -8.53
N ASP A 391 54.86 50.95 -9.63
CA ASP A 391 55.54 51.15 -10.90
C ASP A 391 55.28 52.57 -11.46
N ASN A 392 54.05 53.08 -11.37
CA ASN A 392 53.73 54.46 -11.74
C ASN A 392 54.45 55.50 -10.86
N LYS A 393 54.55 55.28 -9.54
CA LYS A 393 55.32 56.15 -8.63
C LYS A 393 56.82 56.14 -8.97
N ASN A 394 57.36 54.97 -9.31
CA ASN A 394 58.74 54.83 -9.78
C ASN A 394 58.96 55.57 -11.12
N LEU A 395 58.01 55.46 -12.06
CA LEU A 395 58.07 56.21 -13.32
C LEU A 395 57.95 57.73 -13.10
N GLN A 396 57.12 58.18 -12.15
CA GLN A 396 57.03 59.59 -11.76
C GLN A 396 58.35 60.11 -11.17
N SER A 397 59.00 59.37 -10.27
CA SER A 397 60.29 59.80 -9.72
C SER A 397 61.42 59.81 -10.77
N ILE A 398 61.38 58.88 -11.73
CA ILE A 398 62.28 58.90 -12.90
C ILE A 398 62.03 60.14 -13.76
N LEU A 399 60.77 60.49 -14.04
CA LEU A 399 60.43 61.70 -14.78
C LEU A 399 60.89 62.97 -14.05
N GLU A 400 60.67 63.06 -12.74
CA GLU A 400 61.11 64.19 -11.91
C GLU A 400 62.65 64.31 -11.88
N HIS A 401 63.38 63.20 -11.83
CA HIS A 401 64.84 63.21 -11.98
C HIS A 401 65.29 63.66 -13.38
N VAL A 402 64.61 63.22 -14.44
CA VAL A 402 64.90 63.66 -15.82
C VAL A 402 64.60 65.15 -15.99
N GLU A 403 63.48 65.65 -15.48
CA GLU A 403 63.11 67.07 -15.53
C GLU A 403 64.11 67.96 -14.78
N ASN A 404 64.53 67.56 -13.58
CA ASN A 404 65.61 68.23 -12.84
C ASN A 404 66.94 68.20 -13.61
N SER A 405 67.27 67.11 -14.30
CA SER A 405 68.48 67.04 -15.14
C SER A 405 68.38 67.96 -16.37
N TYR A 406 67.21 68.05 -16.99
CA TYR A 406 66.92 68.94 -18.11
C TYR A 406 67.03 70.41 -17.70
N ASN A 407 66.46 70.78 -16.55
CA ASN A 407 66.55 72.14 -16.01
C ASN A 407 68.00 72.54 -15.70
N ASN A 408 68.82 71.64 -15.15
CA ASN A 408 70.25 71.88 -14.95
C ASN A 408 71.01 72.10 -16.28
N VAL A 409 70.70 71.32 -17.33
CA VAL A 409 71.30 71.52 -18.66
C VAL A 409 70.82 72.84 -19.29
N SER A 410 69.54 73.20 -19.14
CA SER A 410 68.98 74.46 -19.63
C SER A 410 69.67 75.66 -18.98
N ASN A 411 69.81 75.66 -17.65
CA ASN A 411 70.52 76.71 -16.90
C ASN A 411 71.99 76.84 -17.33
N ASN A 412 72.67 75.72 -17.62
CA ASN A 412 74.03 75.75 -18.15
C ASN A 412 74.09 76.35 -19.56
N VAL A 413 73.11 76.08 -20.43
CA VAL A 413 73.01 76.69 -21.77
C VAL A 413 72.73 78.20 -21.67
N GLU A 414 71.88 78.64 -20.74
CA GLU A 414 71.64 80.07 -20.50
C GLU A 414 72.88 80.79 -19.96
N ASN A 415 73.62 80.18 -19.03
CA ASN A 415 74.89 80.72 -18.54
C ASN A 415 75.94 80.85 -19.65
N ILE A 416 76.05 79.86 -20.54
CA ILE A 416 76.95 79.93 -21.71
C ILE A 416 76.49 81.02 -22.69
N ARG A 417 75.19 81.19 -22.92
CA ARG A 417 74.66 82.31 -23.72
C ARG A 417 74.99 83.67 -23.11
N ALA A 418 74.88 83.82 -21.79
CA ALA A 418 75.24 85.05 -21.08
C ALA A 418 76.75 85.36 -21.16
N GLN A 419 77.62 84.34 -21.15
CA GLN A 419 79.04 84.52 -21.41
C GLN A 419 79.31 84.93 -22.87
N LEU A 420 78.61 84.32 -23.83
CA LEU A 420 78.74 84.68 -25.24
C LEU A 420 78.29 86.13 -25.51
N THR A 421 77.17 86.59 -24.96
CA THR A 421 76.74 87.99 -25.14
C THR A 421 77.68 88.99 -24.46
N LEU A 422 78.25 88.67 -23.29
CA LEU A 422 79.36 89.44 -22.71
C LEU A 422 80.54 89.54 -23.67
N THR A 423 81.01 88.40 -24.19
CA THR A 423 82.14 88.34 -25.14
C THR A 423 81.84 89.07 -26.45
N GLU A 424 80.59 89.03 -26.94
CA GLU A 424 80.13 89.80 -28.09
C GLU A 424 80.14 91.32 -27.82
N THR A 425 79.71 91.77 -26.64
CA THR A 425 79.78 93.20 -26.28
C THR A 425 81.22 93.69 -26.07
N GLU A 426 82.12 92.85 -25.53
CA GLU A 426 83.55 93.14 -25.47
C GLU A 426 84.16 93.27 -26.88
N ASN A 427 83.82 92.35 -27.79
CA ASN A 427 84.23 92.44 -29.20
C ASN A 427 83.66 93.68 -29.91
N GLN A 428 82.40 94.05 -29.67
CA GLN A 428 81.81 95.28 -30.22
C GLN A 428 82.50 96.54 -29.66
N ASN A 429 82.85 96.57 -28.38
CA ASN A 429 83.63 97.66 -27.78
C ASN A 429 85.06 97.72 -28.34
N LEU A 430 85.70 96.58 -28.58
CA LEU A 430 86.99 96.50 -29.29
C LEU A 430 86.88 96.98 -30.75
N ILE A 431 85.80 96.66 -31.45
CA ILE A 431 85.53 97.17 -32.80
C ILE A 431 85.29 98.67 -32.78
N LEU A 432 84.58 99.22 -31.78
CA LEU A 432 84.40 100.67 -31.61
C LEU A 432 85.72 101.38 -31.28
N GLN A 433 86.58 100.78 -30.45
CA GLN A 433 87.92 101.31 -30.17
C GLN A 433 88.81 101.24 -31.42
N LEU A 434 88.73 100.16 -32.20
CA LEU A 434 89.39 100.05 -33.51
C LEU A 434 88.86 101.11 -34.49
N HIS A 435 87.55 101.36 -34.54
CA HIS A 435 86.98 102.36 -35.44
C HIS A 435 87.36 103.80 -35.03
N LEU A 436 87.34 104.11 -33.74
CA LEU A 436 87.76 105.43 -33.23
C LEU A 436 89.27 105.65 -33.43
N THR A 437 90.09 104.63 -33.18
CA THR A 437 91.53 104.71 -33.48
C THR A 437 91.81 104.71 -34.98
N GLN A 438 91.00 104.07 -35.82
CA GLN A 438 91.07 104.17 -37.27
C GLN A 438 90.66 105.57 -37.76
N ASP A 439 89.61 106.19 -37.22
CA ASP A 439 89.18 107.54 -37.59
C ASP A 439 90.21 108.62 -37.15
N GLU A 440 90.85 108.45 -35.98
CA GLU A 440 91.96 109.30 -35.55
C GLU A 440 93.24 109.04 -36.36
N LEU A 441 93.55 107.78 -36.67
CA LEU A 441 94.68 107.41 -37.52
C LEU A 441 94.48 107.90 -38.96
N GLU A 442 93.29 107.81 -39.57
CA GLU A 442 93.04 108.30 -40.93
C GLU A 442 93.16 109.83 -41.03
N LYS A 443 92.76 110.56 -39.97
CA LYS A 443 93.04 112.00 -39.84
C LYS A 443 94.53 112.34 -39.68
N GLN A 444 95.37 111.45 -39.18
CA GLN A 444 96.83 111.66 -39.10
C GLN A 444 97.59 111.06 -40.31
N TYR A 445 97.09 109.97 -40.92
CA TYR A 445 97.70 109.28 -42.05
C TYR A 445 97.50 110.02 -43.38
N SER A 446 96.43 110.82 -43.51
CA SER A 446 96.30 111.79 -44.61
C SER A 446 97.38 112.89 -44.57
N VAL A 447 98.06 113.10 -43.44
CA VAL A 447 99.14 114.07 -43.27
C VAL A 447 100.55 113.44 -43.30
N ILE A 448 100.69 112.18 -42.85
CA ILE A 448 102.01 111.57 -42.59
C ILE A 448 102.35 110.38 -43.51
N SER A 449 101.41 109.84 -44.32
CA SER A 449 101.67 108.69 -45.20
C SER A 449 102.44 108.97 -46.50
N SER A 450 103.44 109.85 -46.45
CA SER A 450 104.55 109.85 -47.42
C SER A 450 105.89 109.56 -46.73
N LEU A 451 106.19 108.24 -46.62
CA LEU A 451 107.46 107.60 -46.17
C LEU A 451 107.61 107.51 -44.63
N GLN A 452 107.95 106.39 -43.98
CA GLN A 452 108.43 105.04 -44.40
C GLN A 452 107.47 103.93 -43.87
N LYS A 453 107.44 102.64 -44.21
CA LYS A 453 108.27 101.67 -45.00
C LYS A 453 109.41 100.93 -44.25
N PRO A 454 109.78 99.69 -44.65
CA PRO A 454 110.30 98.66 -43.71
C PRO A 454 111.82 98.67 -43.50
N ILE A 455 112.24 97.97 -42.43
CA ILE A 455 113.64 97.87 -41.97
C ILE A 455 114.45 96.89 -42.83
N TYR A 456 115.60 97.33 -43.33
CA TYR A 456 116.59 96.53 -44.06
C TYR A 456 117.94 96.46 -43.32
N LEU A 457 118.64 95.32 -43.45
CA LEU A 457 119.95 95.03 -42.88
C LEU A 457 120.94 94.65 -44.01
N GLY A 458 122.23 95.01 -43.90
CA GLY A 458 123.30 94.65 -44.82
C GLY A 458 124.09 95.81 -45.46
N ALA A 459 123.98 97.04 -44.93
CA ALA A 459 124.57 98.25 -45.51
C ALA A 459 126.10 98.17 -45.68
N ALA A 460 126.80 97.56 -44.71
CA ALA A 460 128.26 97.50 -44.70
C ALA A 460 128.85 96.66 -45.84
N ASP A 461 128.18 95.57 -46.23
CA ASP A 461 128.66 94.68 -47.30
C ASP A 461 128.34 95.23 -48.70
N ARG A 462 127.27 96.02 -48.83
CA ARG A 462 126.96 96.75 -50.06
C ARG A 462 128.09 97.71 -50.44
N ILE A 463 128.62 98.49 -49.50
CA ILE A 463 129.77 99.38 -49.78
C ILE A 463 131.06 98.61 -50.10
N LYS A 464 131.26 97.41 -49.54
CA LYS A 464 132.42 96.55 -49.90
C LYS A 464 132.32 96.00 -51.32
N SER A 465 131.11 95.87 -51.87
CA SER A 465 130.88 95.44 -53.25
C SER A 465 131.08 96.56 -54.29
N GLU A 466 131.02 97.83 -53.86
CA GLU A 466 131.20 98.98 -54.75
C GLU A 466 132.60 99.03 -55.41
N MET A 467 132.61 99.50 -56.66
CA MET A 467 133.81 99.67 -57.47
C MET A 467 134.97 100.43 -56.77
N PRO A 468 134.79 101.58 -56.09
CA PRO A 468 135.86 102.22 -55.34
C PRO A 468 136.50 101.32 -54.28
N TYR A 469 135.70 100.61 -53.46
CA TYR A 469 136.26 99.75 -52.41
C TYR A 469 137.07 98.59 -53.00
N ARG A 470 136.52 97.90 -54.01
CA ARG A 470 137.20 96.79 -54.72
C ARG A 470 138.49 97.25 -55.41
N LEU A 471 138.46 98.37 -56.13
CA LEU A 471 139.65 98.93 -56.78
C LEU A 471 140.73 99.27 -55.76
N GLY A 472 140.41 100.02 -54.71
CA GLY A 472 141.39 100.39 -53.69
C GLY A 472 141.92 99.21 -52.87
N LYS A 473 141.10 98.17 -52.65
CA LYS A 473 141.56 96.90 -52.08
C LYS A 473 142.60 96.24 -52.99
N LYS A 474 142.34 96.13 -54.30
CA LYS A 474 143.33 95.64 -55.28
C LYS A 474 144.59 96.49 -55.34
N MET A 475 144.48 97.81 -55.11
CA MET A 475 145.65 98.71 -55.02
C MET A 475 146.54 98.40 -53.82
N ILE A 476 145.95 98.09 -52.65
CA ILE A 476 146.69 97.71 -51.43
C ILE A 476 147.27 96.29 -51.55
N GLU A 477 146.61 95.39 -52.26
CA GLU A 477 147.11 94.03 -52.51
C GLU A 477 148.37 94.06 -53.39
N ALA A 478 148.34 94.77 -54.52
CA ALA A 478 149.45 94.78 -55.49
C ALA A 478 150.52 95.86 -55.24
N SER A 479 150.34 96.78 -54.28
CA SER A 479 151.42 97.69 -53.82
C SER A 479 152.50 97.00 -52.97
N LYS A 480 152.24 95.78 -52.48
CA LYS A 480 153.17 95.00 -51.64
C LYS A 480 154.36 94.39 -52.41
N SER A 481 154.40 94.50 -53.73
CA SER A 481 155.44 93.92 -54.58
C SER A 481 155.79 94.87 -55.73
N LEU A 482 157.08 95.02 -56.05
CA LEU A 482 157.54 95.80 -57.20
C LEU A 482 156.96 95.29 -58.54
N LYS A 483 156.88 93.96 -58.70
CA LYS A 483 156.23 93.32 -59.86
C LYS A 483 154.72 93.57 -59.84
N GLY A 484 154.11 93.59 -58.66
CA GLY A 484 152.71 93.98 -58.46
C GLY A 484 152.42 95.39 -58.96
N TRP A 485 153.20 96.39 -58.51
CA TRP A 485 153.01 97.80 -58.86
C TRP A 485 153.05 98.06 -60.38
N LEU A 486 153.96 97.41 -61.12
CA LEU A 486 154.01 97.51 -62.59
C LEU A 486 152.78 96.90 -63.28
N THR A 487 152.22 95.81 -62.75
CA THR A 487 151.00 95.17 -63.30
C THR A 487 149.68 95.84 -62.89
N MET A 488 149.73 96.83 -62.00
CA MET A 488 148.57 97.51 -61.42
C MET A 488 147.53 98.00 -62.45
N PRO A 489 147.89 98.72 -63.53
CA PRO A 489 146.88 99.29 -64.43
C PRO A 489 146.01 98.23 -65.09
N CYS A 490 146.61 97.08 -65.45
CA CYS A 490 145.89 95.95 -66.03
C CYS A 490 145.03 95.20 -64.99
N LEU A 491 145.52 95.02 -63.76
CA LEU A 491 144.74 94.40 -62.68
C LEU A 491 143.50 95.22 -62.33
N LEU A 492 143.65 96.55 -62.20
CA LEU A 492 142.54 97.45 -61.94
C LEU A 492 141.53 97.49 -63.10
N LYS A 493 142.00 97.47 -64.35
CA LYS A 493 141.12 97.40 -65.53
C LYS A 493 140.32 96.09 -65.58
N LYS A 494 140.94 94.95 -65.26
CA LYS A 494 140.24 93.65 -65.17
C LYS A 494 139.17 93.64 -64.08
N GLU A 495 139.48 94.15 -62.88
CA GLU A 495 138.50 94.21 -61.79
C GLU A 495 137.36 95.20 -62.07
N ALA A 496 137.67 96.34 -62.70
CA ALA A 496 136.66 97.32 -63.12
C ALA A 496 135.67 96.75 -64.13
N ASN A 497 136.13 95.93 -65.09
CA ASN A 497 135.26 95.26 -66.05
C ASN A 497 134.34 94.24 -65.36
N LYS A 498 134.87 93.40 -64.45
CA LYS A 498 134.06 92.43 -63.70
C LYS A 498 132.91 93.08 -62.92
N VAL A 499 133.17 94.20 -62.24
CA VAL A 499 132.13 94.91 -61.49
C VAL A 499 131.05 95.51 -62.40
N LYS A 500 131.36 95.82 -63.67
CA LYS A 500 130.35 96.22 -64.66
C LYS A 500 129.50 95.02 -65.13
N GLU A 501 130.13 93.90 -65.45
CA GLU A 501 129.43 92.65 -65.82
C GLU A 501 128.54 92.13 -64.69
N GLU A 502 128.93 92.33 -63.42
CA GLU A 502 128.11 92.04 -62.24
C GLU A 502 126.91 93.00 -62.09
N GLN A 503 127.04 94.26 -62.53
CA GLN A 503 125.95 95.25 -62.49
C GLN A 503 124.90 94.99 -63.59
N GLU A 504 125.32 94.81 -64.85
CA GLU A 504 124.43 94.55 -66.00
C GLU A 504 123.54 93.31 -65.78
N LYS A 505 124.04 92.27 -65.10
CA LYS A 505 123.27 91.05 -64.79
C LYS A 505 122.21 91.24 -63.68
N SER A 506 122.12 92.41 -63.07
CA SER A 506 121.22 92.70 -61.92
C SER A 506 120.15 93.76 -62.22
N GLU A 507 120.08 94.29 -63.44
CA GLU A 507 119.25 95.45 -63.83
C GLU A 507 117.72 95.22 -63.80
N GLY A 508 117.26 94.01 -63.43
CA GLY A 508 115.83 93.67 -63.27
C GLY A 508 115.23 93.95 -61.90
N LEU A 509 116.01 94.32 -60.87
CA LEU A 509 115.54 94.49 -59.49
C LEU A 509 115.87 95.88 -58.93
N LYS A 510 114.84 96.57 -58.42
CA LYS A 510 114.91 97.97 -57.99
C LYS A 510 115.50 98.09 -56.58
N TYR A 511 116.78 98.42 -56.48
CA TYR A 511 117.48 98.61 -55.19
C TYR A 511 117.13 99.94 -54.50
N ILE A 512 117.13 99.91 -53.16
CA ILE A 512 116.80 101.03 -52.25
C ILE A 512 118.06 101.87 -51.93
N ASN A 513 117.95 103.10 -51.41
CA ASN A 513 119.13 103.89 -51.03
C ASN A 513 119.86 103.31 -49.79
N ILE A 514 121.17 103.57 -49.69
CA ILE A 514 122.03 103.01 -48.62
C ILE A 514 121.68 103.58 -47.24
N GLU A 515 121.11 104.79 -47.20
CA GLU A 515 120.72 105.50 -45.97
C GLU A 515 119.41 104.98 -45.35
N GLU A 516 118.64 104.15 -46.06
CA GLU A 516 117.39 103.53 -45.58
C GLU A 516 117.62 102.16 -44.89
N TYR A 517 118.88 101.77 -44.67
CA TYR A 517 119.26 100.57 -43.94
C TYR A 517 119.50 100.88 -42.45
N ALA A 518 118.99 100.04 -41.55
CA ALA A 518 119.15 100.25 -40.10
C ALA A 518 120.63 100.15 -39.64
N ASP A 519 121.46 99.39 -40.37
CA ASP A 519 122.90 99.23 -40.11
C ASP A 519 123.79 100.23 -40.89
N PHE A 520 123.22 101.35 -41.38
CA PHE A 520 123.96 102.42 -42.09
C PHE A 520 125.24 102.89 -41.36
N SER A 521 125.25 102.91 -40.03
CA SER A 521 126.42 103.34 -39.25
C SER A 521 127.68 102.49 -39.49
N ASP A 522 127.52 101.21 -39.87
CA ASP A 522 128.64 100.35 -40.24
C ASP A 522 129.12 100.61 -41.68
N ALA A 523 128.23 101.07 -42.56
CA ALA A 523 128.56 101.51 -43.90
C ALA A 523 129.48 102.76 -43.86
N GLU A 524 129.23 103.72 -42.96
CA GLU A 524 130.14 104.86 -42.74
C GLU A 524 131.53 104.44 -42.25
N LYS A 525 131.60 103.43 -41.37
CA LYS A 525 132.90 102.87 -40.91
C LYS A 525 133.66 102.32 -42.12
N VAL A 526 133.00 101.58 -43.02
CA VAL A 526 133.60 101.09 -44.28
C VAL A 526 134.10 102.24 -45.18
N LYS A 527 133.33 103.33 -45.35
CA LYS A 527 133.77 104.52 -46.11
C LYS A 527 135.04 105.18 -45.53
N LYS A 528 135.32 105.01 -44.23
CA LYS A 528 136.53 105.56 -43.58
C LYS A 528 137.81 104.75 -43.88
N HIS A 529 137.73 103.48 -44.31
CA HIS A 529 138.89 102.64 -44.62
C HIS A 529 139.77 103.18 -45.76
N LEU A 530 141.08 102.88 -45.68
CA LEU A 530 142.06 103.23 -46.70
C LEU A 530 141.67 102.74 -48.10
N SER A 531 141.13 101.52 -48.23
CA SER A 531 140.68 100.95 -49.51
C SER A 531 139.66 101.85 -50.22
N TYR A 532 138.62 102.28 -49.50
CA TYR A 532 137.59 103.15 -50.08
C TYR A 532 138.17 104.51 -50.51
N LYS A 533 138.95 105.15 -49.62
CA LYS A 533 139.58 106.46 -49.87
C LYS A 533 140.52 106.44 -51.08
N LEU A 534 141.32 105.38 -51.25
CA LEU A 534 142.20 105.22 -52.41
C LEU A 534 141.42 105.04 -53.72
N GLY A 535 140.41 104.18 -53.73
CA GLY A 535 139.60 103.94 -54.93
C GLY A 535 138.82 105.16 -55.40
N VAL A 536 138.24 105.94 -54.47
CA VAL A 536 137.57 107.21 -54.80
C VAL A 536 138.56 108.22 -55.41
N LYS A 537 139.77 108.35 -54.84
CA LYS A 537 140.81 109.25 -55.36
C LYS A 537 141.27 108.83 -56.76
N LEU A 538 141.44 107.53 -56.99
CA LEU A 538 141.77 106.94 -58.29
C LEU A 538 140.68 107.23 -59.34
N LEU A 539 139.41 106.90 -59.06
CA LEU A 539 138.30 107.11 -60.00
C LEU A 539 138.11 108.59 -60.36
N LYS A 540 138.24 109.51 -59.38
CA LYS A 540 138.14 110.96 -59.60
C LYS A 540 139.23 111.49 -60.55
N ASN A 541 140.43 110.90 -60.50
CA ASN A 541 141.55 111.32 -61.35
C ASN A 541 141.53 110.62 -62.73
N ILE A 542 141.11 109.36 -62.83
CA ILE A 542 140.96 108.64 -64.11
C ILE A 542 139.94 109.33 -65.03
N ARG A 543 138.85 109.90 -64.48
CA ARG A 543 137.81 110.57 -65.26
C ARG A 543 138.26 111.89 -65.92
N LYS A 544 139.45 112.42 -65.59
CA LYS A 544 140.02 113.64 -66.18
C LYS A 544 141.38 113.29 -66.81
N PRO A 545 141.50 113.16 -68.14
CA PRO A 545 142.68 112.56 -68.78
C PRO A 545 144.00 113.27 -68.44
N TYR A 546 143.99 114.59 -68.24
CA TYR A 546 145.18 115.36 -67.86
C TYR A 546 145.66 115.13 -66.41
N LEU A 547 144.82 114.57 -65.52
CA LEU A 547 145.22 114.22 -64.15
C LEU A 547 145.90 112.85 -64.04
N TRP A 548 145.96 112.06 -65.13
CA TRP A 548 146.47 110.69 -65.11
C TRP A 548 147.94 110.60 -64.65
N ILE A 549 148.79 111.54 -65.09
CA ILE A 549 150.21 111.63 -64.71
C ILE A 549 150.39 111.86 -63.19
N PHE A 550 149.46 112.60 -62.56
CA PHE A 550 149.53 112.92 -61.13
C PHE A 550 148.92 111.84 -60.21
N ILE A 551 148.41 110.73 -60.76
CA ILE A 551 147.82 109.65 -59.98
C ILE A 551 148.78 109.12 -58.89
N PRO A 552 150.05 108.76 -59.15
CA PRO A 552 150.95 108.21 -58.13
C PRO A 552 151.10 109.12 -56.90
N PHE A 553 151.30 110.43 -57.11
CA PHE A 553 151.46 111.40 -56.03
C PHE A 553 150.15 111.65 -55.25
N SER A 554 149.01 111.67 -55.96
CA SER A 554 147.68 111.81 -55.33
C SER A 554 147.30 110.61 -54.43
N LEU A 555 147.89 109.44 -54.69
CA LEU A 555 147.71 108.22 -53.90
C LEU A 555 148.69 108.18 -52.72
N LEU A 556 149.95 108.54 -52.90
CA LEU A 556 150.90 108.64 -51.79
C LEU A 556 150.43 109.65 -50.73
N SER A 557 149.96 110.83 -51.15
CA SER A 557 149.42 111.84 -50.23
C SER A 557 148.18 111.37 -49.45
N THR A 558 147.32 110.53 -50.06
CA THR A 558 146.16 109.97 -49.35
C THR A 558 146.53 108.82 -48.39
N ILE A 559 147.58 108.04 -48.68
CA ILE A 559 148.16 107.07 -47.72
C ILE A 559 148.77 107.81 -46.52
N TYR A 560 149.53 108.89 -46.77
CA TYR A 560 150.17 109.67 -45.71
C TYR A 560 149.13 110.32 -44.77
N LEU A 561 148.12 110.98 -45.33
CA LEU A 561 147.01 111.57 -44.55
C LEU A 561 146.20 110.52 -43.76
N PHE A 562 146.13 109.28 -44.24
CA PHE A 562 145.46 108.17 -43.54
C PHE A 562 146.33 107.53 -42.44
N ARG A 563 147.65 107.77 -42.39
CA ARG A 563 148.52 107.30 -41.31
C ARG A 563 148.69 108.29 -40.16
N LYS A 564 148.23 109.53 -40.34
CA LYS A 564 148.31 110.60 -39.33
C LYS A 564 147.03 110.74 -38.49
N ASN A 565 145.93 110.14 -38.94
CA ASN A 565 144.61 110.11 -38.32
C ASN A 565 144.16 108.65 -38.12
#